data_AF-A0A2G2W8R3-F1
#
_entry.id   AF-A0A2G2W8R3-F1
#
_cell.length_a   1.000
_cell.length_b   1.000
_cell.length_c   1.000
_cell.angle_alpha   90.00
_cell.angle_beta   90.00
_cell.angle_gamma   90.00
#
_symmetry.space_group_name_H-M   'P 1'
#
loop_
_entity.id
_entity.type
_entity.pdbx_description
1 polymer ?
#
loop_
_entity_poly.entity_id
_entity_poly.type
_entity_poly.pdbx_seq_one_letter_code
_entity_poly.pdbx_strand_id
1 'polypeptide(L)'
;MIAMEKLLEEKEKGLETKVAENDTICAENTELRKRVEEQGINARDAERMKREIQALERDIGDIENQRNEWEEKAWDLDSTARNEYRKLEELMLECNQSLRRLKLGNEFQYQLNAQGFSPAKVLCIDYKATLKPMLASFEDEMKKSAMGKLEELISLQQQTAEKVSKVESKKKHLAALQAQIDNLEAQLDLIKKERQDFTSSCATEARSIVEEVETETRKLDQVEKEAADFLKASNSKLQETVAQTEEEVQMCARELFAVVDRDSKYKEHIPSNIATMKNDLTETTRATADMHKAGLPGCDESR
;
A
#
# COMPACT_ATOMS: atom_id res chain seq x y z
N MET A 1 78.95 76.78 -132.86
CA MET A 1 80.18 75.99 -132.68
C MET A 1 81.01 76.51 -131.50
N ILE A 2 81.45 77.77 -131.48
CA ILE A 2 82.34 78.33 -130.43
C ILE A 2 81.79 78.21 -128.98
N ALA A 3 80.49 78.43 -128.75
CA ALA A 3 79.90 78.31 -127.40
C ALA A 3 79.85 76.86 -126.89
N MET A 4 79.74 75.88 -127.79
CA MET A 4 79.68 74.46 -127.45
C MET A 4 81.07 73.91 -127.16
N GLU A 5 82.10 74.43 -127.83
CA GLU A 5 83.52 74.17 -127.56
C GLU A 5 83.93 74.67 -126.18
N LYS A 6 83.55 75.91 -125.83
CA LYS A 6 83.86 76.50 -124.52
C LYS A 6 83.16 75.77 -123.37
N LEU A 7 81.92 75.33 -123.58
CA LEU A 7 81.18 74.49 -122.64
C LEU A 7 81.83 73.10 -122.50
N LEU A 8 82.32 72.53 -123.60
CA LEU A 8 83.08 71.27 -123.59
C LEU A 8 84.37 71.41 -122.78
N GLU A 9 85.12 72.49 -122.98
CA GLU A 9 86.38 72.76 -122.27
C GLU A 9 86.15 73.02 -120.76
N GLU A 10 85.07 73.70 -120.39
CA GLU A 10 84.64 73.83 -118.97
C GLU A 10 84.20 72.49 -118.36
N LYS A 11 83.50 71.66 -119.14
CA LYS A 11 83.11 70.31 -118.71
C LYS A 11 84.31 69.39 -118.59
N GLU A 12 85.32 69.53 -119.45
CA GLU A 12 86.55 68.75 -119.44
C GLU A 12 87.42 69.14 -118.24
N LYS A 13 87.62 70.45 -117.97
CA LYS A 13 88.27 70.91 -116.72
C LYS A 13 87.50 70.49 -115.47
N GLY A 14 86.17 70.57 -115.49
CA GLY A 14 85.32 70.10 -114.39
C GLY A 14 85.35 68.58 -114.22
N LEU A 15 85.61 67.84 -115.30
CA LEU A 15 85.83 66.39 -115.25
C LEU A 15 87.21 66.11 -114.65
N GLU A 16 88.26 66.83 -115.07
CA GLU A 16 89.62 66.71 -114.51
C GLU A 16 89.64 66.99 -113.00
N THR A 17 88.96 68.05 -112.53
CA THR A 17 88.87 68.33 -111.09
C THR A 17 88.14 67.22 -110.34
N LYS A 18 87.05 66.68 -110.91
CA LYS A 18 86.32 65.56 -110.30
C LYS A 18 87.11 64.26 -110.31
N VAL A 19 87.92 64.02 -111.34
CA VAL A 19 88.84 62.88 -111.40
C VAL A 19 89.89 63.03 -110.31
N ALA A 20 90.51 64.21 -110.16
CA ALA A 20 91.48 64.48 -109.12
C ALA A 20 90.89 64.37 -107.68
N GLU A 21 89.67 64.87 -107.47
CA GLU A 21 88.94 64.71 -106.20
C GLU A 21 88.63 63.23 -105.94
N ASN A 22 88.18 62.49 -106.95
CA ASN A 22 87.86 61.07 -106.81
C ASN A 22 89.11 60.25 -106.51
N ASP A 23 90.24 60.57 -107.13
CA ASP A 23 91.54 59.95 -106.83
C ASP A 23 91.97 60.22 -105.38
N THR A 24 91.73 61.45 -104.90
CA THR A 24 92.00 61.84 -103.50
C THR A 24 91.09 61.07 -102.52
N ILE A 25 89.79 60.99 -102.81
CA ILE A 25 88.81 60.23 -102.01
C ILE A 25 89.14 58.73 -102.02
N CYS A 26 89.59 58.19 -103.15
CA CYS A 26 90.04 56.82 -103.24
C CYS A 26 91.27 56.59 -102.35
N ALA A 27 92.25 57.50 -102.38
CA ALA A 27 93.42 57.44 -101.51
C ALA A 27 93.03 57.50 -100.02
N GLU A 28 92.18 58.46 -99.61
CA GLU A 28 91.69 58.58 -98.24
C GLU A 28 90.90 57.35 -97.78
N ASN A 29 90.06 56.78 -98.65
CA ASN A 29 89.32 55.56 -98.35
C ASN A 29 90.24 54.34 -98.20
N THR A 30 91.29 54.24 -99.03
CA THR A 30 92.28 53.17 -98.86
C THR A 30 93.04 53.34 -97.55
N GLU A 31 93.36 54.56 -97.15
CA GLU A 31 94.03 54.84 -95.88
C GLU A 31 93.11 54.60 -94.68
N LEU A 32 91.83 54.96 -94.75
CA LEU A 32 90.83 54.66 -93.72
C LEU A 32 90.62 53.16 -93.54
N ARG A 33 90.49 52.40 -94.64
CA ARG A 33 90.42 50.94 -94.58
C ARG A 33 91.65 50.35 -93.93
N LYS A 34 92.84 50.85 -94.30
CA LYS A 34 94.10 50.42 -93.69
C LYS A 34 94.14 50.73 -92.19
N ARG A 35 93.74 51.94 -91.76
CA ARG A 35 93.65 52.31 -90.34
C ARG A 35 92.67 51.43 -89.57
N VAL A 36 91.52 51.07 -90.17
CA VAL A 36 90.53 50.18 -89.53
C VAL A 36 91.04 48.73 -89.45
N GLU A 37 91.73 48.25 -90.47
CA GLU A 37 92.36 46.92 -90.47
C GLU A 37 93.55 46.86 -89.49
N GLU A 38 94.33 47.94 -89.38
CA GLU A 38 95.41 48.12 -88.38
C GLU A 38 94.86 48.24 -86.95
N GLN A 39 93.64 48.76 -86.77
CA GLN A 39 92.88 48.73 -85.51
C GLN A 39 92.37 47.31 -85.15
N GLY A 40 92.85 46.26 -85.85
CA GLY A 40 92.46 44.87 -85.71
C GLY A 40 92.05 44.49 -84.28
N ILE A 41 90.94 43.76 -84.17
CA ILE A 41 90.33 43.38 -82.89
C ILE A 41 91.42 42.91 -81.94
N ASN A 42 91.63 43.66 -80.86
CA ASN A 42 92.62 43.31 -79.87
C ASN A 42 92.27 41.92 -79.30
N ALA A 43 92.99 40.90 -79.74
CA ALA A 43 92.72 39.51 -79.37
C ALA A 43 92.74 39.32 -77.84
N ARG A 44 93.48 40.17 -77.13
CA ARG A 44 93.53 40.18 -75.67
C ARG A 44 92.21 40.67 -75.05
N ASP A 45 91.58 41.68 -75.64
CA ASP A 45 90.29 42.22 -75.19
C ASP A 45 89.15 41.25 -75.53
N ALA A 46 89.17 40.62 -76.71
CA ALA A 46 88.20 39.59 -77.07
C ALA A 46 88.27 38.37 -76.14
N GLU A 47 89.48 37.90 -75.81
CA GLU A 47 89.65 36.78 -74.89
C GLU A 47 89.31 37.17 -73.44
N ARG A 48 89.55 38.42 -73.05
CA ARG A 48 89.08 38.96 -71.76
C ARG A 48 87.55 38.96 -71.69
N MET A 49 86.88 39.50 -72.71
CA MET A 49 85.42 39.54 -72.79
C MET A 49 84.83 38.13 -72.77
N LYS A 50 85.44 37.18 -73.49
CA LYS A 50 85.04 35.77 -73.45
C LYS A 50 85.13 35.17 -72.04
N ARG A 51 86.21 35.43 -71.31
CA ARG A 51 86.36 34.98 -69.91
C ARG A 51 85.35 35.63 -68.97
N GLU A 52 85.07 36.91 -69.15
CA GLU A 52 84.05 37.63 -68.37
C GLU A 52 82.64 37.08 -68.65
N ILE A 53 82.29 36.82 -69.90
CA ILE A 53 81.02 36.16 -70.28
C ILE A 53 80.92 34.78 -69.64
N GLN A 54 81.97 33.94 -69.75
CA GLN A 54 81.98 32.61 -69.13
C GLN A 54 81.94 32.64 -67.60
N ALA A 55 82.42 33.72 -66.96
CA ALA A 55 82.26 33.91 -65.53
C ALA A 55 80.80 34.26 -65.19
N LEU A 56 80.20 35.20 -65.93
CA LEU A 56 78.79 35.56 -65.76
C LEU A 56 77.85 34.38 -66.02
N GLU A 57 78.10 33.56 -67.04
CA GLU A 57 77.32 32.36 -67.33
C GLU A 57 77.36 31.35 -66.17
N ARG A 58 78.54 31.17 -65.54
CA ARG A 58 78.67 30.33 -64.35
C ARG A 58 77.94 30.92 -63.15
N ASP A 59 78.12 32.22 -62.89
CA ASP A 59 77.44 32.91 -61.79
C ASP A 59 75.91 32.87 -61.96
N ILE A 60 75.40 33.02 -63.18
CA ILE A 60 73.96 32.86 -63.49
C ILE A 60 73.50 31.44 -63.17
N GLY A 61 74.24 30.42 -63.63
CA GLY A 61 73.92 29.02 -63.33
C GLY A 61 73.90 28.71 -61.84
N ASP A 62 74.86 29.23 -61.08
CA ASP A 62 74.92 29.06 -59.62
C ASP A 62 73.73 29.75 -58.92
N ILE A 63 73.35 30.96 -59.36
CA ILE A 63 72.18 31.68 -58.84
C ILE A 63 70.88 30.93 -59.17
N GLU A 64 70.73 30.39 -60.37
CA GLU A 64 69.56 29.61 -60.77
C GLU A 64 69.43 28.32 -59.96
N ASN A 65 70.53 27.63 -59.69
CA ASN A 65 70.55 26.46 -58.82
C ASN A 65 70.12 26.82 -57.39
N GLN A 66 70.66 27.91 -56.83
CA GLN A 66 70.25 28.39 -55.51
C GLN A 66 68.76 28.78 -55.47
N ARG A 67 68.24 29.43 -56.52
CA ARG A 67 66.81 29.75 -56.62
C ARG A 67 65.98 28.48 -56.57
N ASN A 68 66.32 27.46 -57.37
CA ASN A 68 65.59 26.20 -57.40
C ASN A 68 65.60 25.50 -56.04
N GLU A 69 66.74 25.47 -55.34
CA GLU A 69 66.83 24.92 -53.98
C GLU A 69 65.93 25.66 -52.99
N TRP A 70 65.84 27.00 -53.10
CA TRP A 70 64.94 27.79 -52.27
C TRP A 70 63.46 27.59 -52.62
N GLU A 71 63.14 27.41 -53.90
CA GLU A 71 61.80 27.07 -54.37
C GLU A 71 61.35 25.70 -53.85
N GLU A 72 62.20 24.68 -53.91
CA GLU A 72 61.92 23.36 -53.32
C GLU A 72 61.66 23.45 -51.82
N LYS A 73 62.52 24.16 -51.07
CA LYS A 73 62.33 24.39 -49.63
C LYS A 73 61.02 25.13 -49.34
N ALA A 74 60.64 26.10 -50.16
CA ALA A 74 59.38 26.82 -50.01
C ALA A 74 58.17 25.92 -50.26
N TRP A 75 58.24 25.04 -51.27
CA TRP A 75 57.21 24.04 -51.56
C TRP A 75 57.03 23.03 -50.43
N ASP A 76 58.13 22.51 -49.87
CA ASP A 76 58.08 21.57 -48.75
C ASP A 76 57.47 22.20 -47.49
N LEU A 77 57.83 23.46 -47.21
CA LEU A 77 57.25 24.22 -46.10
C LEU A 77 55.76 24.48 -46.31
N ASP A 78 55.34 24.90 -47.51
CA ASP A 78 53.92 25.14 -47.83
C ASP A 78 53.11 23.84 -47.71
N SER A 79 53.62 22.72 -48.23
CA SER A 79 53.00 21.40 -48.11
C SER A 79 52.83 20.98 -46.65
N THR A 80 53.87 21.15 -45.84
CA THR A 80 53.85 20.84 -44.41
C THR A 80 52.85 21.72 -43.67
N ALA A 81 52.85 23.04 -43.93
CA ALA A 81 51.91 23.97 -43.31
C ALA A 81 50.45 23.65 -43.64
N ARG A 82 50.14 23.29 -44.90
CA ARG A 82 48.80 22.87 -45.32
C ARG A 82 48.37 21.58 -44.61
N ASN A 83 49.28 20.63 -44.44
CA ASN A 83 48.97 19.38 -43.75
C ASN A 83 48.67 19.61 -42.27
N GLU A 84 49.48 20.42 -41.59
CA GLU A 84 49.24 20.78 -40.18
C GLU A 84 47.95 21.59 -40.01
N TYR A 85 47.63 22.49 -40.93
CA TYR A 85 46.37 23.23 -40.91
C TYR A 85 45.14 22.30 -41.04
N ARG A 86 45.20 21.31 -41.93
CA ARG A 86 44.14 20.30 -42.08
C ARG A 86 43.93 19.48 -40.81
N LYS A 87 45.02 19.03 -40.18
CA LYS A 87 44.94 18.33 -38.88
C LYS A 87 44.32 19.23 -37.81
N LEU A 88 44.63 20.52 -37.82
CA LEU A 88 44.05 21.49 -36.91
C LEU A 88 42.54 21.66 -37.15
N GLU A 89 42.07 21.65 -38.40
CA GLU A 89 40.64 21.65 -38.75
C GLU A 89 39.92 20.42 -38.20
N GLU A 90 40.51 19.23 -38.37
CA GLU A 90 39.96 17.98 -37.84
C GLU A 90 39.82 18.02 -36.31
N LEU A 91 40.87 18.45 -35.60
CA LEU A 91 40.86 18.61 -34.14
C LEU A 91 39.86 19.68 -33.69
N MET A 92 39.74 20.79 -34.43
CA MET A 92 38.77 21.84 -34.14
C MET A 92 37.34 21.31 -34.22
N LEU A 93 37.02 20.50 -35.22
CA LEU A 93 35.71 19.86 -35.35
C LEU A 93 35.41 18.91 -34.20
N GLU A 94 36.36 18.07 -33.79
CA GLU A 94 36.21 17.15 -32.66
C GLU A 94 36.00 17.90 -31.32
N CYS A 95 36.82 18.92 -31.07
CA CYS A 95 36.68 19.80 -29.91
C CYS A 95 35.30 20.47 -29.89
N ASN A 96 34.88 21.06 -31.01
CA ASN A 96 33.59 21.74 -31.10
C ASN A 96 32.40 20.78 -30.92
N GLN A 97 32.50 19.54 -31.42
CA GLN A 97 31.48 18.52 -31.17
C GLN A 97 31.38 18.19 -29.67
N SER A 98 32.52 18.08 -29.00
CA SER A 98 32.58 17.84 -27.56
C SER A 98 31.99 19.00 -26.76
N LEU A 99 32.30 20.25 -27.12
CA LEU A 99 31.71 21.44 -26.49
C LEU A 99 30.19 21.51 -26.67
N ARG A 100 29.66 21.09 -27.83
CA ARG A 100 28.20 20.99 -28.06
C ARG A 100 27.54 19.94 -27.17
N ARG A 101 28.19 18.80 -26.94
CA ARG A 101 27.70 17.77 -25.98
C ARG A 101 27.62 18.32 -24.56
N LEU A 102 28.58 19.19 -24.19
CA LEU A 102 28.60 19.88 -22.91
C LEU A 102 27.63 21.08 -22.85
N LYS A 103 27.01 21.47 -23.98
CA LYS A 103 26.05 22.59 -24.10
C LYS A 103 26.61 23.93 -23.61
N LEU A 104 27.90 24.16 -23.80
CA LEU A 104 28.60 25.32 -23.23
C LEU A 104 28.36 26.65 -23.98
N GLY A 105 27.46 26.68 -24.97
CA GLY A 105 27.20 27.87 -25.78
C GLY A 105 28.05 27.92 -27.05
N ASN A 106 27.64 28.76 -28.01
CA ASN A 106 28.33 28.89 -29.30
C ASN A 106 29.55 29.83 -29.24
N GLU A 107 29.63 30.71 -28.25
CA GLU A 107 30.76 31.64 -28.06
C GLU A 107 32.10 30.96 -27.73
N PHE A 108 32.09 29.69 -27.34
CA PHE A 108 33.29 28.92 -26.99
C PHE A 108 33.77 27.99 -28.11
N GLN A 109 33.11 28.00 -29.27
CA GLN A 109 33.49 27.15 -30.40
C GLN A 109 34.69 27.75 -31.15
N TYR A 110 35.72 26.94 -31.36
CA TYR A 110 36.88 27.30 -32.16
C TYR A 110 36.47 27.61 -33.60
N GLN A 111 37.07 28.65 -34.17
CA GLN A 111 36.92 29.03 -35.57
C GLN A 111 38.31 29.29 -36.12
N LEU A 112 38.77 28.48 -37.07
CA LEU A 112 40.13 28.61 -37.56
C LEU A 112 40.26 29.79 -38.51
N ASN A 113 41.34 30.56 -38.31
CA ASN A 113 41.73 31.65 -39.18
C ASN A 113 43.15 31.41 -39.72
N ALA A 114 43.25 31.08 -41.01
CA ALA A 114 44.51 30.82 -41.69
C ALA A 114 45.46 32.03 -41.72
N GLN A 115 44.94 33.25 -41.55
CA GLN A 115 45.74 34.49 -41.52
C GLN A 115 46.20 34.88 -40.10
N GLY A 116 45.92 34.04 -39.10
CA GLY A 116 46.32 34.30 -37.72
C GLY A 116 47.84 34.12 -37.53
N PHE A 117 48.50 35.11 -36.94
CA PHE A 117 49.93 35.04 -36.61
C PHE A 117 50.21 34.65 -35.15
N SER A 118 49.18 34.37 -34.35
CA SER A 118 49.31 33.86 -32.98
C SER A 118 48.30 32.75 -32.72
N PRO A 119 48.56 31.82 -31.78
CA PRO A 119 47.64 30.72 -31.51
C PRO A 119 46.21 31.16 -31.20
N ALA A 120 46.03 32.23 -30.41
CA ALA A 120 44.71 32.78 -30.10
C ALA A 120 44.01 33.40 -31.33
N LYS A 121 44.78 33.98 -32.27
CA LYS A 121 44.25 34.50 -33.53
C LYS A 121 43.94 33.40 -34.54
N VAL A 122 44.73 32.33 -34.58
CA VAL A 122 44.49 31.15 -35.41
C VAL A 122 43.26 30.39 -34.93
N LEU A 123 43.09 30.22 -33.62
CA LEU A 123 41.96 29.49 -33.02
C LEU A 123 40.69 30.36 -32.84
N CYS A 124 40.81 31.68 -33.04
CA CYS A 124 39.83 32.73 -32.72
C CYS A 124 39.33 32.78 -31.26
N ILE A 125 39.80 31.89 -30.39
CA ILE A 125 39.47 31.82 -28.97
C ILE A 125 40.74 31.58 -28.17
N ASP A 126 40.91 32.30 -27.07
CA ASP A 126 41.99 32.05 -26.14
C ASP A 126 41.63 30.90 -25.19
N TYR A 127 42.34 29.78 -25.32
CA TYR A 127 42.15 28.63 -24.46
C TYR A 127 42.39 28.95 -22.98
N LYS A 128 43.45 29.69 -22.66
CA LYS A 128 43.87 29.91 -21.26
C LYS A 128 43.01 30.96 -20.57
N ALA A 129 42.63 32.02 -21.29
CA ALA A 129 41.90 33.15 -20.74
C ALA A 129 40.37 32.98 -20.81
N THR A 130 39.84 32.21 -21.78
CA THR A 130 38.40 32.11 -22.02
C THR A 130 37.87 30.70 -21.80
N LEU A 131 38.38 29.71 -22.55
CA LEU A 131 37.78 28.36 -22.53
C LEU A 131 38.06 27.62 -21.22
N LYS A 132 39.32 27.62 -20.75
CA LYS A 132 39.72 26.90 -19.54
C LYS A 132 39.01 27.41 -18.28
N PRO A 133 38.89 28.72 -18.02
CA PRO A 133 38.14 29.21 -16.86
C PRO A 133 36.65 28.86 -16.92
N MET A 134 36.03 28.92 -18.11
CA MET A 134 34.63 28.53 -18.26
C MET A 134 34.44 27.04 -17.98
N LEU A 135 35.31 26.17 -18.51
CA LEU A 135 35.26 24.72 -18.24
C LEU A 135 35.40 24.42 -16.75
N ALA A 136 36.31 25.11 -16.05
CA ALA A 136 36.47 24.96 -14.60
C ALA A 136 35.21 25.42 -13.84
N SER A 137 34.62 26.56 -14.22
CA SER A 137 33.37 27.03 -13.63
C SER A 137 32.22 26.05 -13.86
N PHE A 138 32.12 25.47 -15.06
CA PHE A 138 31.10 24.47 -15.37
C PHE A 138 31.30 23.18 -14.57
N GLU A 139 32.54 22.73 -14.40
CA GLU A 139 32.87 21.58 -13.55
C GLU A 139 32.44 21.81 -12.10
N ASP A 140 32.71 23.00 -11.55
CA ASP A 140 32.34 23.35 -10.18
C ASP A 140 30.82 23.45 -10.00
N GLU A 141 30.11 24.04 -10.96
CA GLU A 141 28.64 24.09 -10.95
C GLU A 141 28.02 22.69 -11.02
N MET A 142 28.58 21.81 -11.86
CA MET A 142 28.17 20.41 -11.95
C MET A 142 28.41 19.66 -10.64
N LYS A 143 29.57 19.84 -9.99
CA LYS A 143 29.86 19.26 -8.67
C LYS A 143 28.89 19.76 -7.61
N LYS A 144 28.62 21.07 -7.58
CA LYS A 144 27.67 21.69 -6.64
C LYS A 144 26.26 21.15 -6.86
N SER A 145 25.81 21.06 -8.12
CA SER A 145 24.50 20.48 -8.46
C SER A 145 24.41 19.00 -8.06
N ALA A 146 25.45 18.22 -8.34
CA ALA A 146 25.50 16.80 -7.97
C ALA A 146 25.48 16.60 -6.44
N MET A 147 26.23 17.42 -5.70
CA MET A 147 26.24 17.40 -4.24
C MET A 147 24.87 17.79 -3.66
N GLY A 148 24.24 18.84 -4.18
CA GLY A 148 22.89 19.23 -3.76
C GLY A 148 21.85 18.12 -3.99
N LYS A 149 21.92 17.43 -5.14
CA LYS A 149 21.06 16.26 -5.42
C LYS A 149 21.34 15.09 -4.46
N LEU A 150 22.60 14.88 -4.10
CA LEU A 150 22.98 13.84 -3.13
C LEU A 150 22.43 14.16 -1.73
N GLU A 151 22.53 15.40 -1.28
CA GLU A 151 21.98 15.87 -0.01
C GLU A 151 20.44 15.73 0.02
N GLU A 152 19.77 16.04 -1.10
CA GLU A 152 18.33 15.82 -1.25
C GLU A 152 17.97 14.33 -1.16
N LEU A 153 18.71 13.46 -1.85
CA LEU A 153 18.52 12.00 -1.77
C LEU A 153 18.71 11.47 -0.34
N ILE A 154 19.74 11.93 0.37
CA ILE A 154 19.97 11.56 1.78
C ILE A 154 18.77 11.99 2.64
N SER A 155 18.28 13.21 2.44
CA SER A 155 17.12 13.75 3.17
C SER A 155 15.85 12.93 2.91
N LEU A 156 15.59 12.57 1.65
CA LEU A 156 14.46 11.72 1.27
C LEU A 156 14.58 10.31 1.83
N GLN A 157 15.79 9.75 1.85
CA GLN A 157 16.05 8.44 2.44
C GLN A 157 15.78 8.44 3.97
N GLN A 158 16.21 9.48 4.67
CA GLN A 158 15.93 9.65 6.11
C GLN A 158 14.41 9.77 6.37
N GLN A 159 13.70 10.60 5.60
CA GLN A 159 12.24 10.72 5.71
C GLN A 159 11.53 9.39 5.41
N THR A 160 12.04 8.62 4.45
CA THR A 160 11.49 7.31 4.11
C THR A 160 11.67 6.33 5.27
N ALA A 161 12.86 6.28 5.88
CA ALA A 161 13.12 5.44 7.04
C ALA A 161 12.20 5.79 8.23
N GLU A 162 11.97 7.09 8.50
CA GLU A 162 11.04 7.53 9.54
C GLU A 162 9.59 7.15 9.23
N LYS A 163 9.16 7.27 7.97
CA LYS A 163 7.81 6.84 7.55
C LYS A 163 7.64 5.33 7.71
N VAL A 164 8.65 4.53 7.35
CA VAL A 164 8.63 3.07 7.52
C VAL A 164 8.50 2.69 8.99
N SER A 165 9.27 3.32 9.89
CA SER A 165 9.17 3.01 11.32
C SER A 165 7.80 3.37 11.91
N LYS A 166 7.18 4.47 11.46
CA LYS A 166 5.79 4.83 11.82
C LYS A 166 4.76 3.84 11.29
N VAL A 167 4.96 3.29 10.09
CA VAL A 167 4.08 2.25 9.52
C VAL A 167 4.22 0.95 10.31
N GLU A 168 5.44 0.54 10.65
CA GLU A 168 5.68 -0.67 11.43
C GLU A 168 5.07 -0.59 12.84
N SER A 169 5.17 0.56 13.52
CA SER A 169 4.56 0.75 14.84
C SER A 169 3.03 0.67 14.77
N LYS A 170 2.40 1.30 13.77
CA LYS A 170 0.96 1.18 13.50
C LYS A 170 0.55 -0.25 13.19
N LYS A 171 1.35 -0.97 12.38
CA LYS A 171 1.10 -2.39 12.06
C LYS A 171 1.13 -3.26 13.32
N LYS A 172 2.08 -3.04 14.22
CA LYS A 172 2.15 -3.73 15.52
C LYS A 172 0.92 -3.43 16.38
N HIS A 173 0.47 -2.17 16.43
CA HIS A 173 -0.72 -1.79 17.18
C HIS A 173 -2.00 -2.43 16.60
N LEU A 174 -2.15 -2.44 15.28
CA LEU A 174 -3.26 -3.12 14.61
C LEU A 174 -3.27 -4.63 14.89
N ALA A 175 -2.12 -5.29 14.89
CA ALA A 175 -2.03 -6.70 15.25
C ALA A 175 -2.47 -6.96 16.71
N ALA A 176 -2.12 -6.07 17.63
CA ALA A 176 -2.57 -6.16 19.02
C ALA A 176 -4.09 -5.97 19.17
N LEU A 177 -4.67 -5.01 18.42
CA LEU A 177 -6.12 -4.81 18.39
C LEU A 177 -6.85 -6.01 17.78
N GLN A 178 -6.32 -6.61 16.71
CA GLN A 178 -6.88 -7.82 16.12
C GLN A 178 -6.91 -8.97 17.14
N ALA A 179 -5.81 -9.19 17.87
CA ALA A 179 -5.78 -10.22 18.91
C ALA A 179 -6.82 -9.98 20.04
N GLN A 180 -7.09 -8.71 20.38
CA GLN A 180 -8.16 -8.37 21.33
C GLN A 180 -9.55 -8.67 20.77
N ILE A 181 -9.79 -8.37 19.50
CA ILE A 181 -11.05 -8.70 18.81
C ILE A 181 -11.25 -10.22 18.81
N ASP A 182 -10.25 -10.99 18.38
CA ASP A 182 -10.33 -12.45 18.32
C ASP A 182 -10.64 -13.06 19.70
N ASN A 183 -10.04 -12.51 20.76
CA ASN A 183 -10.32 -12.94 22.13
C ASN A 183 -11.75 -12.59 22.59
N LEU A 184 -12.26 -11.41 22.24
CA LEU A 184 -13.64 -11.02 22.55
C LEU A 184 -14.66 -11.85 21.76
N GLU A 185 -14.37 -12.18 20.51
CA GLU A 185 -15.20 -13.07 19.69
C GLU A 185 -15.26 -14.48 20.31
N ALA A 186 -14.12 -15.02 20.76
CA ALA A 186 -14.08 -16.30 21.46
C ALA A 186 -14.89 -16.30 22.78
N GLN A 187 -14.81 -15.20 23.55
CA GLN A 187 -15.63 -15.04 24.77
C GLN A 187 -17.12 -14.95 24.45
N LEU A 188 -17.49 -14.22 23.39
CA LEU A 188 -18.88 -14.12 22.95
C LEU A 188 -19.44 -15.49 22.55
N ASP A 189 -18.67 -16.30 21.84
CA ASP A 189 -19.09 -17.63 21.43
C ASP A 189 -19.23 -18.58 22.62
N LEU A 190 -18.35 -18.47 23.62
CA LEU A 190 -18.49 -19.19 24.89
C LEU A 190 -19.80 -18.82 25.61
N ILE A 191 -20.06 -17.53 25.80
CA ILE A 191 -21.27 -17.04 26.48
C ILE A 191 -22.54 -17.44 25.72
N LYS A 192 -22.51 -17.42 24.38
CA LYS A 192 -23.64 -17.91 23.56
C LYS A 192 -23.91 -19.39 23.83
N LYS A 193 -22.86 -20.21 23.89
CA LYS A 193 -22.98 -21.65 24.18
C LYS A 193 -23.53 -21.88 25.59
N GLU A 194 -22.95 -21.23 26.61
CA GLU A 194 -23.43 -21.33 28.00
C GLU A 194 -24.91 -20.94 28.13
N ARG A 195 -25.32 -19.86 27.44
CA ARG A 195 -26.72 -19.42 27.42
C ARG A 195 -27.62 -20.45 26.76
N GLN A 196 -27.19 -21.06 25.66
CA GLN A 196 -27.94 -22.11 24.98
C GLN A 196 -28.09 -23.35 25.88
N ASP A 197 -27.02 -23.77 26.54
CA ASP A 197 -27.00 -24.90 27.47
C ASP A 197 -27.93 -24.63 28.67
N PHE A 198 -27.85 -23.42 29.26
CA PHE A 198 -28.75 -23.00 30.34
C PHE A 198 -30.21 -22.99 29.91
N THR A 199 -30.51 -22.44 28.73
CA THR A 199 -31.88 -22.42 28.17
C THR A 199 -32.41 -23.84 27.98
N SER A 200 -31.58 -24.76 27.47
CA SER A 200 -31.93 -26.17 27.31
C SER A 200 -32.20 -26.83 28.68
N SER A 201 -31.35 -26.56 29.68
CA SER A 201 -31.50 -27.09 31.03
C SER A 201 -32.81 -26.62 31.68
N CYS A 202 -33.12 -25.32 31.62
CA CYS A 202 -34.38 -24.78 32.13
C CYS A 202 -35.59 -25.39 31.40
N ALA A 203 -35.51 -25.59 30.09
CA ALA A 203 -36.59 -26.24 29.34
C ALA A 203 -36.78 -27.71 29.75
N THR A 204 -35.70 -28.45 30.05
CA THR A 204 -35.79 -29.82 30.57
C THR A 204 -36.34 -29.87 31.99
N GLU A 205 -35.91 -28.98 32.87
CA GLU A 205 -36.38 -28.88 34.25
C GLU A 205 -37.87 -28.50 34.30
N ALA A 206 -38.29 -27.52 33.50
CA ALA A 206 -39.70 -27.14 33.38
C ALA A 206 -40.58 -28.31 32.91
N ARG A 207 -40.11 -29.12 31.94
CA ARG A 207 -40.83 -30.34 31.52
C ARG A 207 -40.92 -31.36 32.65
N SER A 208 -39.82 -31.59 33.38
CA SER A 208 -39.80 -32.50 34.53
C SER A 208 -40.80 -32.08 35.61
N ILE A 209 -40.86 -30.79 35.94
CA ILE A 209 -41.81 -30.27 36.94
C ILE A 209 -43.26 -30.45 36.47
N VAL A 210 -43.55 -30.17 35.20
CA VAL A 210 -44.90 -30.39 34.63
C VAL A 210 -45.28 -31.87 34.73
N GLU A 211 -44.40 -32.77 34.33
CA GLU A 211 -44.62 -34.21 34.44
C GLU A 211 -44.86 -34.64 35.89
N GLU A 212 -44.06 -34.14 36.84
CA GLU A 212 -44.21 -34.43 38.27
C GLU A 212 -45.56 -33.92 38.82
N VAL A 213 -45.94 -32.67 38.52
CA VAL A 213 -47.24 -32.08 38.90
C VAL A 213 -48.40 -32.86 38.32
N GLU A 214 -48.32 -33.28 37.06
CA GLU A 214 -49.34 -34.13 36.46
C GLU A 214 -49.45 -35.49 37.16
N THR A 215 -48.33 -36.11 37.53
CA THR A 215 -48.36 -37.37 38.28
C THR A 215 -48.95 -37.20 39.68
N GLU A 216 -48.60 -36.13 40.40
CA GLU A 216 -49.18 -35.84 41.72
C GLU A 216 -50.65 -35.48 41.63
N THR A 217 -51.08 -34.75 40.59
CA THR A 217 -52.50 -34.47 40.36
C THR A 217 -53.29 -35.76 40.15
N ARG A 218 -52.78 -36.69 39.33
CA ARG A 218 -53.41 -38.01 39.14
C ARG A 218 -53.50 -38.81 40.45
N LYS A 219 -52.46 -38.74 41.30
CA LYS A 219 -52.48 -39.39 42.63
C LYS A 219 -53.51 -38.74 43.56
N LEU A 220 -53.58 -37.41 43.56
CA LEU A 220 -54.55 -36.66 44.35
C LEU A 220 -55.99 -37.00 43.94
N ASP A 221 -56.27 -37.03 42.63
CA ASP A 221 -57.58 -37.43 42.08
C ASP A 221 -57.96 -38.85 42.52
N GLN A 222 -56.98 -39.77 42.54
CA GLN A 222 -57.19 -41.13 43.03
C GLN A 222 -57.54 -41.14 44.53
N VAL A 223 -56.77 -40.42 45.36
CA VAL A 223 -57.03 -40.33 46.81
C VAL A 223 -58.38 -39.66 47.10
N GLU A 224 -58.74 -38.61 46.36
CA GLU A 224 -60.04 -37.95 46.48
C GLU A 224 -61.18 -38.93 46.18
N LYS A 225 -61.04 -39.73 45.12
CA LYS A 225 -62.01 -40.78 44.78
C LYS A 225 -62.10 -41.85 45.87
N GLU A 226 -60.98 -42.33 46.37
CA GLU A 226 -60.93 -43.31 47.47
C GLU A 226 -61.57 -42.76 48.75
N ALA A 227 -61.32 -41.48 49.08
CA ALA A 227 -61.94 -40.81 50.22
C ALA A 227 -63.46 -40.63 50.04
N ALA A 228 -63.93 -40.28 48.84
CA ALA A 228 -65.35 -40.18 48.53
C ALA A 228 -66.06 -41.55 48.64
N ASP A 229 -65.42 -42.62 48.15
CA ASP A 229 -65.93 -43.98 48.26
C ASP A 229 -65.97 -44.44 49.73
N PHE A 230 -64.94 -44.12 50.52
CA PHE A 230 -64.90 -44.41 51.96
C PHE A 230 -65.98 -43.65 52.74
N LEU A 231 -66.15 -42.34 52.46
CA LEU A 231 -67.19 -41.52 53.08
C LEU A 231 -68.58 -42.08 52.76
N LYS A 232 -68.83 -42.47 51.51
CA LYS A 232 -70.08 -43.10 51.09
C LYS A 232 -70.33 -44.42 51.84
N ALA A 233 -69.32 -45.30 51.91
CA ALA A 233 -69.41 -46.56 52.63
C ALA A 233 -69.68 -46.35 54.13
N SER A 234 -68.97 -45.41 54.76
CA SER A 234 -69.13 -45.04 56.17
C SER A 234 -70.53 -44.49 56.45
N ASN A 235 -71.04 -43.58 55.61
CA ASN A 235 -72.40 -43.04 55.72
C ASN A 235 -73.47 -44.13 55.60
N SER A 236 -73.33 -45.05 54.64
CA SER A 236 -74.26 -46.19 54.52
C SER A 236 -74.23 -47.07 55.76
N LYS A 237 -73.04 -47.36 56.31
CA LYS A 237 -72.89 -48.15 57.54
C LYS A 237 -73.47 -47.44 58.77
N LEU A 238 -73.28 -46.12 58.87
CA LEU A 238 -73.87 -45.30 59.93
C LEU A 238 -75.40 -45.32 59.84
N GLN A 239 -75.98 -45.15 58.65
CA GLN A 239 -77.44 -45.24 58.45
C GLN A 239 -77.97 -46.62 58.87
N GLU A 240 -77.29 -47.70 58.51
CA GLU A 240 -77.66 -49.05 58.94
C GLU A 240 -77.60 -49.21 60.46
N THR A 241 -76.54 -48.73 61.11
CA THR A 241 -76.39 -48.79 62.57
C THR A 241 -77.46 -47.96 63.26
N VAL A 242 -77.75 -46.75 62.77
CA VAL A 242 -78.84 -45.91 63.29
C VAL A 242 -80.18 -46.64 63.19
N ALA A 243 -80.50 -47.22 62.03
CA ALA A 243 -81.74 -47.97 61.84
C ALA A 243 -81.85 -49.18 62.79
N GLN A 244 -80.77 -49.96 62.96
CA GLN A 244 -80.74 -51.08 63.91
C GLN A 244 -80.95 -50.60 65.36
N THR A 245 -80.23 -49.57 65.79
CA THR A 245 -80.39 -49.03 67.15
C THR A 245 -81.79 -48.45 67.38
N GLU A 246 -82.39 -47.83 66.37
CA GLU A 246 -83.76 -47.31 66.45
C GLU A 246 -84.79 -48.44 66.57
N GLU A 247 -84.59 -49.55 65.85
CA GLU A 247 -85.38 -50.77 66.00
C GLU A 247 -85.24 -51.39 67.39
N GLU A 248 -84.01 -51.51 67.91
CA GLU A 248 -83.74 -51.99 69.28
C GLU A 248 -84.39 -51.09 70.34
N VAL A 249 -84.27 -49.76 70.20
CA VAL A 249 -84.91 -48.79 71.11
C VAL A 249 -86.43 -48.93 71.07
N GLN A 250 -87.02 -49.07 69.89
CA GLN A 250 -88.47 -49.32 69.76
C GLN A 250 -88.89 -50.66 70.36
N MET A 251 -88.05 -51.69 70.27
CA MET A 251 -88.30 -52.99 70.89
C MET A 251 -88.28 -52.88 72.41
N CYS A 252 -87.22 -52.30 72.99
CA CYS A 252 -87.12 -52.01 74.43
C CYS A 252 -88.29 -51.16 74.91
N ALA A 253 -88.70 -50.13 74.16
CA ALA A 253 -89.86 -49.31 74.49
C ALA A 253 -91.15 -50.15 74.52
N ARG A 254 -91.37 -51.03 73.54
CA ARG A 254 -92.51 -51.96 73.51
C ARG A 254 -92.52 -52.92 74.70
N GLU A 255 -91.36 -53.50 75.04
CA GLU A 255 -91.20 -54.37 76.21
C GLU A 255 -91.49 -53.62 77.52
N LEU A 256 -90.98 -52.40 77.66
CA LEU A 256 -91.18 -51.57 78.83
C LEU A 256 -92.67 -51.20 79.00
N PHE A 257 -93.36 -50.86 77.90
CA PHE A 257 -94.81 -50.66 77.91
C PHE A 257 -95.57 -51.93 78.33
N ALA A 258 -95.14 -53.11 77.89
CA ALA A 258 -95.78 -54.37 78.28
C ALA A 258 -95.59 -54.69 79.78
N VAL A 259 -94.43 -54.36 80.36
CA VAL A 259 -94.18 -54.48 81.80
C VAL A 259 -95.04 -53.49 82.58
N VAL A 260 -95.10 -52.23 82.15
CA VAL A 260 -95.95 -51.20 82.77
C VAL A 260 -97.43 -51.62 82.74
N ASP A 261 -97.91 -52.19 81.63
CA ASP A 261 -99.28 -52.70 81.53
C ASP A 261 -99.54 -53.88 82.48
N ARG A 262 -98.56 -54.79 82.66
CA ARG A 262 -98.64 -55.87 83.66
C ARG A 262 -98.66 -55.34 85.09
N ASP A 263 -97.79 -54.40 85.43
CA ASP A 263 -97.76 -53.77 86.75
C ASP A 263 -99.05 -53.00 87.04
N SER A 264 -99.61 -52.33 86.02
CA SER A 264 -100.92 -51.67 86.11
C SER A 264 -102.04 -52.67 86.42
N LYS A 265 -102.08 -53.81 85.71
CA LYS A 265 -103.04 -54.90 85.97
C LYS A 265 -102.85 -55.52 87.36
N TYR A 266 -101.62 -55.71 87.81
CA TYR A 266 -101.33 -56.21 89.16
C TYR A 266 -101.77 -55.22 90.24
N LYS A 267 -101.56 -53.91 90.01
CA LYS A 267 -102.04 -52.83 90.89
C LYS A 267 -103.57 -52.80 90.99
N GLU A 268 -104.30 -53.08 89.91
CA GLU A 268 -105.77 -53.21 89.93
C GLU A 268 -106.26 -54.46 90.68
N HIS A 269 -105.48 -55.55 90.65
CA HIS A 269 -105.87 -56.81 91.30
C HIS A 269 -105.74 -56.76 92.83
N ILE A 270 -104.77 -56.01 93.37
CA ILE A 270 -104.52 -55.91 94.83
C ILE A 270 -105.75 -55.41 95.62
N PRO A 271 -106.44 -54.32 95.24
CA PRO A 271 -107.64 -53.86 95.94
C PRO A 271 -108.75 -54.92 96.01
N SER A 272 -108.94 -55.71 94.93
CA SER A 272 -109.91 -56.80 94.90
C SER A 272 -109.53 -57.91 95.88
N ASN A 273 -108.25 -58.32 95.92
CA ASN A 273 -107.78 -59.35 96.86
C ASN A 273 -107.92 -58.91 98.32
N ILE A 274 -107.59 -57.65 98.62
CA ILE A 274 -107.77 -57.06 99.96
C ILE A 274 -109.26 -57.07 100.36
N ALA A 275 -110.18 -56.79 99.42
CA ALA A 275 -111.60 -56.85 99.68
C ALA A 275 -112.09 -58.28 100.00
N THR A 276 -111.63 -59.31 99.29
CA THR A 276 -111.91 -60.72 99.60
C THR A 276 -111.37 -61.13 100.97
N MET A 277 -110.09 -60.84 101.26
CA MET A 277 -109.51 -61.17 102.58
C MET A 277 -110.24 -60.47 103.73
N LYS A 278 -110.72 -59.24 103.51
CA LYS A 278 -111.52 -58.51 104.49
C LYS A 278 -112.88 -59.17 104.73
N ASN A 279 -113.52 -59.69 103.68
CA ASN A 279 -114.75 -60.48 103.80
C ASN A 279 -114.51 -61.78 104.59
N ASP A 280 -113.48 -62.55 104.25
CA ASP A 280 -113.14 -63.81 104.94
C ASP A 280 -112.86 -63.58 106.44
N LEU A 281 -112.18 -62.49 106.79
CA LEU A 281 -111.93 -62.09 108.18
C LEU A 281 -113.25 -61.75 108.91
N THR A 282 -114.15 -61.00 108.27
CA THR A 282 -115.44 -60.67 108.88
C THR A 282 -116.34 -61.90 109.06
N GLU A 283 -116.21 -62.91 108.20
CA GLU A 283 -116.96 -64.16 108.27
C GLU A 283 -116.42 -65.09 109.36
N THR A 284 -115.10 -65.16 109.50
CA THR A 284 -114.44 -65.92 110.58
C THR A 284 -114.78 -65.33 111.95
N THR A 285 -114.80 -64.00 112.07
CA THR A 285 -115.15 -63.31 113.33
C THR A 285 -116.61 -63.52 113.73
N ARG A 286 -117.51 -63.66 112.73
CA ARG A 286 -118.93 -63.97 112.93
C ARG A 286 -119.11 -65.42 113.42
N ALA A 287 -118.37 -66.37 112.85
CA ALA A 287 -118.38 -67.76 113.28
C ALA A 287 -117.91 -67.96 114.74
N THR A 288 -116.90 -67.19 115.19
CA THR A 288 -116.42 -67.26 116.59
C THR A 288 -117.39 -66.62 117.58
N ALA A 289 -118.15 -65.61 117.16
CA ALA A 289 -119.16 -64.95 118.00
C ALA A 289 -120.41 -65.83 118.20
N ASP A 290 -120.80 -66.60 117.20
CA ASP A 290 -121.99 -67.47 117.24
C ASP A 290 -121.77 -68.76 118.06
N MET A 291 -120.52 -69.22 118.22
CA MET A 291 -120.18 -70.37 119.08
C MET A 291 -120.30 -70.09 120.59
N HIS A 292 -120.30 -68.83 121.04
CA HIS A 292 -120.29 -68.50 122.47
C HIS A 292 -121.69 -68.24 123.07
N LYS A 293 -122.76 -68.24 122.25
CA LYS A 293 -124.14 -67.96 122.70
C LYS A 293 -125.08 -69.18 122.76
N ALA A 294 -124.66 -70.35 122.28
CA ALA A 294 -125.49 -71.56 122.25
C ALA A 294 -124.90 -72.68 123.14
N GLY A 295 -125.16 -72.65 124.45
CA GLY A 295 -124.83 -73.78 125.32
C GLY A 295 -124.76 -73.51 126.83
N LEU A 296 -125.88 -73.13 127.45
CA LEU A 296 -126.17 -73.33 128.88
C LEU A 296 -127.37 -74.29 128.95
N PRO A 297 -127.38 -75.32 129.82
CA PRO A 297 -128.24 -75.26 131.02
C PRO A 297 -127.67 -75.98 132.26
N GLY A 298 -128.25 -75.69 133.43
CA GLY A 298 -127.71 -76.03 134.75
C GLY A 298 -127.97 -77.43 135.31
N CYS A 299 -127.34 -77.68 136.47
CA CYS A 299 -127.80 -78.55 137.55
C CYS A 299 -127.20 -78.09 138.89
N ASP A 300 -127.91 -78.42 139.95
CA ASP A 300 -127.90 -77.93 141.33
C ASP A 300 -126.64 -78.14 142.20
N GLU A 301 -126.54 -77.21 143.16
CA GLU A 301 -126.26 -77.31 144.61
C GLU A 301 -125.04 -78.05 145.21
N SER A 302 -124.46 -77.32 146.19
CA SER A 302 -123.80 -77.76 147.44
C SER A 302 -122.28 -77.99 147.47
N ARG A 303 -121.51 -76.90 147.43
CA ARG A 303 -120.61 -76.43 148.53
C ARG A 303 -120.06 -75.04 148.24
#